data_AF-A0A4U2DI06-F1
#
_entry.id   AF-A0A4U2DI06-F1
#
_cell.length_a   1.000
_cell.length_b   1.000
_cell.length_c   1.000
_cell.angle_alpha   90.00
_cell.angle_beta   90.00
_cell.angle_gamma   90.00
#
_symmetry.space_group_name_H-M   'P 1'
#
loop_
_entity.id
_entity.type
_entity.pdbx_description
1 polymer ?
#
loop_
_entity_poly.entity_id
_entity_poly.type
_entity_poly.pdbx_seq_one_letter_code
_entity_poly.pdbx_strand_id
1 'polypeptide(L)' 'MKNLPQLKEFRLVGSTFPVVDPTDLPQDVLAALDKYMIGKTVSHPIYIYVQDWIEFCGAVERGNIHI' A
#
# COMPACT_ATOMS: atom_id res chain seq x y z
N MET A 1 13.99 5.95 11.40
CA MET A 1 13.14 5.77 10.19
C MET A 1 12.70 4.32 10.16
N LYS A 2 11.39 4.06 10.10
CA LYS A 2 10.85 2.70 10.01
C LYS A 2 11.01 2.28 8.54
N ASN A 3 11.83 1.27 8.26
CA ASN A 3 12.02 0.77 6.89
C ASN A 3 10.78 -0.05 6.50
N LEU A 4 9.94 0.48 5.62
CA LEU A 4 8.83 -0.28 5.05
C LEU A 4 9.36 -1.36 4.10
N PRO A 5 8.77 -2.56 4.09
CA PRO A 5 9.19 -3.62 3.18
C PRO A 5 8.92 -3.22 1.73
N GLN A 6 9.75 -3.69 0.80
CA GLN A 6 9.48 -3.49 -0.63
C GLN A 6 8.49 -4.54 -1.11
N LEU A 7 7.38 -4.08 -1.68
CA LEU A 7 6.39 -4.96 -2.31
C LEU A 7 6.71 -5.15 -3.79
N LYS A 8 6.51 -6.37 -4.29
CA LYS A 8 6.75 -6.69 -5.69
C LYS A 8 5.59 -6.22 -6.55
N GLU A 9 5.90 -5.44 -7.59
CA GLU A 9 4.90 -4.99 -8.56
C GLU A 9 4.52 -6.11 -9.54
N PHE A 10 3.24 -6.18 -9.88
CA PHE A 10 2.72 -7.06 -10.92
C PHE A 10 1.56 -6.40 -11.69
N ARG A 11 1.16 -7.02 -12.80
CA ARG A 11 0.03 -6.57 -13.62
C ARG A 11 -1.06 -7.62 -13.65
N LEU A 12 -2.29 -7.19 -13.38
CA LEU A 12 -3.48 -8.02 -13.57
C LEU A 12 -3.84 -8.06 -15.05
N VAL A 13 -4.32 -9.21 -15.52
CA VAL A 13 -4.79 -9.37 -16.90
C VAL A 13 -5.94 -8.39 -17.14
N GLY A 14 -5.78 -7.52 -18.14
CA GLY A 14 -6.77 -6.49 -18.48
C GLY A 14 -6.68 -5.19 -17.66
N SER A 15 -5.77 -5.08 -16.68
CA SER A 15 -5.53 -3.82 -15.97
C SER A 15 -4.49 -2.96 -16.67
N THR A 16 -4.78 -1.67 -16.83
CA THR A 16 -3.82 -0.68 -17.34
C THR A 16 -2.76 -0.32 -16.30
N PHE A 17 -3.11 -0.37 -15.02
CA PHE A 17 -2.26 0.08 -13.91
C PHE A 17 -1.63 -1.10 -13.17
N PRO A 18 -0.35 -0.98 -12.76
CA PRO A 18 0.31 -1.99 -11.94
C PRO A 18 -0.21 -1.98 -10.50
N VAL A 19 -0.10 -3.13 -9.85
CA VAL A 19 -0.55 -3.35 -8.47
C VAL A 19 0.54 -4.02 -7.64
N VAL A 20 0.39 -3.93 -6.31
CA VAL A 20 1.20 -4.66 -5.32
C VAL A 20 0.29 -5.49 -4.41
N ASP A 21 0.85 -6.54 -3.83
CA ASP A 21 0.19 -7.38 -2.84
C ASP A 21 0.66 -6.98 -1.43
N PRO A 22 -0.20 -6.39 -0.57
CA PRO A 22 0.15 -6.00 0.77
C PRO A 22 -0.06 -7.09 1.83
N THR A 23 -0.50 -8.30 1.48
CA THR A 23 -0.95 -9.29 2.50
C THR A 23 0.15 -9.74 3.46
N ASP A 24 1.41 -9.71 3.02
CA ASP A 24 2.56 -10.14 3.82
C ASP A 24 3.19 -8.98 4.63
N LEU A 25 2.55 -7.81 4.66
CA LEU A 25 3.01 -6.69 5.48
C LEU A 25 2.91 -7.01 6.98
N PRO A 26 3.82 -6.45 7.81
CA PRO A 26 3.65 -6.47 9.26
C PRO A 26 2.26 -5.93 9.67
N GLN A 27 1.65 -6.55 10.69
CA GLN A 27 0.26 -6.27 11.07
C GLN A 27 -0.01 -4.80 11.39
N ASP A 28 0.95 -4.11 12.01
CA ASP A 28 0.88 -2.68 12.31
C ASP A 28 0.88 -1.83 11.04
N VAL A 29 1.74 -2.17 10.07
CA VAL A 29 1.79 -1.54 8.75
C VAL A 29 0.49 -1.78 7.98
N LEU A 30 0.00 -3.02 7.97
CA LEU A 30 -1.25 -3.38 7.30
C LEU A 30 -2.45 -2.62 7.89
N ALA A 31 -2.54 -2.53 9.21
CA ALA A 31 -3.61 -1.76 9.87
C ALA A 31 -3.54 -0.25 9.58
N ALA A 32 -2.33 0.31 9.45
CA ALA A 32 -2.14 1.71 9.05
C ALA A 32 -2.51 1.92 7.57
N LEU A 33 -2.12 0.98 6.70
CA LEU A 33 -2.45 1.00 5.28
C LEU A 33 -3.97 0.89 5.07
N ASP A 34 -4.65 -0.02 5.76
CA ASP A 34 -6.10 -0.18 5.68
C ASP A 34 -6.83 1.12 6.02
N LYS A 35 -6.40 1.82 7.06
CA LYS A 35 -6.93 3.15 7.42
C LYS A 35 -6.65 4.19 6.35
N TYR A 36 -5.44 4.18 5.78
CA TYR A 36 -5.06 5.10 4.70
C TYR A 36 -5.90 4.89 3.43
N MET A 37 -6.27 3.63 3.14
CA MET A 37 -7.04 3.26 1.96
C MET A 37 -8.54 3.57 2.08
N ILE A 38 -9.05 3.98 3.26
CA ILE A 38 -10.45 4.38 3.42
C ILE A 38 -10.76 5.57 2.51
N GLY A 39 -11.69 5.38 1.57
CA GLY A 39 -12.11 6.41 0.61
C GLY A 39 -11.26 6.48 -0.67
N LYS A 40 -10.25 5.61 -0.82
CA LYS A 40 -9.49 5.45 -2.08
C LYS A 40 -10.26 4.58 -3.08
N THR A 41 -10.00 4.79 -4.37
CA THR A 41 -10.77 4.25 -5.50
C THR A 41 -10.76 2.71 -5.60
N VAL A 42 -9.75 2.04 -5.05
CA VAL A 42 -9.62 0.58 -5.10
C VAL A 42 -9.13 0.05 -3.75
N SER A 43 -10.07 -0.38 -2.92
CA SER A 43 -9.79 -1.22 -1.75
C SER A 43 -10.12 -2.66 -2.13
N HIS A 44 -9.22 -3.32 -2.87
CA HIS A 44 -9.28 -4.77 -3.00
C HIS A 44 -8.50 -5.40 -1.82
N PRO A 45 -9.03 -6.45 -1.19
CA PRO A 45 -8.39 -7.05 -0.02
C PRO A 45 -7.06 -7.76 -0.32
N ILE A 46 -6.71 -7.93 -1.59
CA ILE A 46 -5.56 -8.74 -2.04
C ILE A 46 -4.53 -7.90 -2.79
N TYR A 47 -4.91 -6.73 -3.32
CA TYR A 47 -3.98 -5.87 -4.03
C TYR A 47 -4.41 -4.40 -4.00
N ILE A 48 -3.43 -3.51 -4.07
CA ILE A 48 -3.62 -2.07 -4.21
C ILE A 48 -2.79 -1.56 -5.39
N TYR A 49 -3.09 -0.37 -5.90
CA TYR A 49 -2.25 0.23 -6.93
C TYR A 49 -0.87 0.56 -6.39
N VAL A 50 0.16 0.40 -7.25
CA VAL A 50 1.54 0.80 -6.95
C VAL A 50 1.58 2.27 -6.50
N GLN A 51 0.78 3.14 -7.12
CA GLN A 51 0.73 4.55 -6.77
C GLN A 51 0.26 4.77 -5.33
N ASP A 52 -0.81 4.10 -4.89
CA ASP A 52 -1.31 4.22 -3.51
C ASP A 52 -0.28 3.73 -2.49
N TRP A 53 0.45 2.65 -2.82
CA TRP A 53 1.56 2.16 -1.99
C TRP A 53 2.70 3.18 -1.87
N ILE A 54 3.14 3.78 -2.97
CA ILE A 54 4.19 4.81 -2.97
C ILE A 54 3.75 6.04 -2.15
N GLU A 55 2.51 6.48 -2.32
CA GLU A 55 1.97 7.62 -1.55
C GLU A 55 1.90 7.32 -0.05
N PHE A 56 1.47 6.12 0.32
CA PHE A 56 1.48 5.63 1.70
C PHE A 56 2.90 5.63 2.29
N CYS A 57 3.87 5.01 1.60
CA CYS A 57 5.26 4.98 2.02
C CYS A 57 5.81 6.38 2.27
N GLY A 58 5.60 7.30 1.31
CA GLY A 58 6.02 8.69 1.46
C GLY A 58 5.32 9.40 2.63
N ALA A 59 4.07 9.09 2.93
CA ALA A 59 3.36 9.65 4.08
C ALA A 59 3.90 9.15 5.42
N VAL A 60 4.33 7.89 5.49
CA VAL A 60 5.01 7.30 6.66
C VAL A 60 6.39 7.93 6.85
N GLU A 61 7.17 8.06 5.78
CA GLU A 61 8.50 8.68 5.80
C GLU A 61 8.47 10.14 6.26
N ARG A 62 7.45 10.89 5.85
CA ARG A 62 7.22 12.28 6.28
C ARG A 62 6.67 12.39 7.71
N GLY A 63 6.26 11.28 8.33
CA GLY A 63 5.66 11.27 9.66
C GLY A 63 4.18 11.69 9.70
N ASN A 64 3.50 11.74 8.55
CA ASN A 64 2.06 12.02 8.49
C ASN A 64 1.22 10.81 8.92
N ILE A 65 1.77 9.61 8.75
CA ILE A 65 1.19 8.34 9.20
C ILE A 65 2.15 7.73 10.21
N HIS A 66 1.62 7.41 11.39
CA HIS A 66 2.36 6.73 12.44
C HIS A 66 2.00 5.25 12.45
N ILE A 67 3.03 4.40 12.43
CA ILE A 67 2.96 2.95 12.49
C ILE A 67 3.67 2.47 13.74
#